data_AF-A0A1G2Y3H6-F1
#
_entry.id   AF-A0A1G2Y3H6-F1
#
_cell.length_a   1.000
_cell.length_b   1.000
_cell.length_c   1.000
_cell.angle_alpha   90.00
_cell.angle_beta   90.00
_cell.angle_gamma   90.00
#
_symmetry.space_group_name_H-M   'P 1'
#
loop_
_entity.id
_entity.type
_entity.pdbx_description
1 polymer ?
#
loop_
_entity_poly.entity_id
_entity_poly.type
_entity_poly.pdbx_seq_one_letter_code
_entity_poly.pdbx_strand_id
1 'polypeptide(L)'
;MKTCGLIRFIKGDISNRLAGCANYDRDRGGCIFGNKCKVESCERCSYFERAVLPTAAQLGFENILTDYTKKTNFQYMPAKANQARICSCGQALKPRQRLCRKCAENRRKQAYRDYRKRRKIKICTVL
;
A
#
# COMPACT_ATOMS: atom_id res chain seq x y z
N MET A 1 -9.00 -4.01 24.54
CA MET A 1 -7.82 -4.05 23.63
C MET A 1 -6.84 -5.08 24.16
N LYS A 2 -6.15 -5.82 23.28
CA LYS A 2 -5.15 -6.82 23.71
C LYS A 2 -3.77 -6.19 23.64
N THR A 3 -2.95 -6.40 24.68
CA THR A 3 -1.57 -5.93 24.72
C THR A 3 -0.63 -7.13 24.82
N CYS A 4 0.46 -7.11 24.06
CA CYS A 4 1.49 -8.15 24.09
C CYS A 4 2.83 -7.55 23.69
N GLY A 5 3.92 -7.88 24.39
CA GLY A 5 5.24 -7.40 23.98
C GLY A 5 5.65 -7.94 22.61
N LEU A 6 6.26 -7.09 21.77
CA LEU A 6 6.64 -7.41 20.38
C LEU A 6 7.36 -8.76 20.22
N ILE A 7 8.33 -9.07 21.08
CA ILE A 7 9.09 -10.32 20.98
C ILE A 7 8.21 -11.52 21.35
N ARG A 8 7.38 -11.41 22.39
CA ARG A 8 6.41 -12.46 22.76
C ARG A 8 5.39 -12.67 21.65
N PHE A 9 4.98 -11.61 20.96
CA PHE A 9 4.11 -11.70 19.80
C PHE A 9 4.77 -12.42 18.62
N ILE A 10 6.04 -12.12 18.32
CA ILE A 10 6.80 -12.80 17.26
C ILE A 10 6.97 -14.29 17.57
N LYS A 11 7.35 -14.63 18.80
CA LYS A 11 7.54 -16.03 19.22
C LYS A 11 6.19 -16.75 19.36
N GLY A 12 5.11 -16.00 19.55
CA GLY A 12 3.81 -16.53 19.97
C GLY A 12 3.84 -16.98 21.42
N ASP A 13 2.67 -17.40 21.91
CA ASP A 13 2.48 -17.85 23.28
C ASP A 13 1.37 -18.90 23.33
N ILE A 14 1.74 -20.15 23.61
CA ILE A 14 0.80 -21.28 23.62
C ILE A 14 -0.18 -21.13 24.78
N SER A 15 0.30 -20.69 25.95
CA SER A 15 -0.52 -20.51 27.15
C SER A 15 -1.64 -19.48 26.94
N ASN A 16 -1.40 -18.50 26.06
CA ASN A 16 -2.37 -17.46 25.74
C ASN A 16 -2.99 -17.62 24.33
N ARG A 17 -2.83 -18.79 23.70
CA ARG A 17 -3.31 -19.11 22.34
C ARG A 17 -2.93 -18.04 21.31
N LEU A 18 -1.75 -17.45 21.45
CA LEU A 18 -1.23 -16.43 20.55
C LEU A 18 -0.37 -17.12 19.49
N ALA A 19 -0.91 -17.20 18.27
CA ALA A 19 -0.13 -17.62 17.11
C ALA A 19 0.99 -16.60 16.87
N GLY A 20 2.24 -17.10 16.84
CA GLY A 20 3.41 -16.26 16.59
C GLY A 20 3.53 -15.84 15.13
N CYS A 21 4.64 -15.19 14.80
CA CYS A 21 5.04 -14.99 13.41
C CYS A 21 5.23 -16.35 12.73
N ALA A 22 4.55 -16.58 11.61
CA ALA A 22 4.60 -17.87 10.90
C ALA A 22 6.02 -18.27 10.46
N ASN A 23 6.91 -17.30 10.28
CA ASN A 23 8.30 -17.55 9.90
C ASN A 23 9.25 -17.72 11.08
N TYR A 24 8.79 -17.59 12.32
CA TYR A 24 9.62 -17.76 13.50
C TYR A 24 9.62 -19.22 13.95
N ASP A 25 10.80 -19.84 13.94
CA ASP A 25 11.07 -21.17 14.42
C ASP A 25 11.57 -21.07 15.88
N ARG A 26 10.77 -21.62 16.81
CA ARG A 26 11.09 -21.61 18.24
C ARG A 26 12.25 -22.51 18.59
N ASP A 27 12.35 -23.67 17.96
CA ASP A 27 13.34 -24.69 18.28
C ASP A 27 14.73 -24.21 17.89
N ARG A 28 14.81 -23.42 16.81
CA ARG A 28 16.07 -22.81 16.33
C ARG A 28 16.35 -21.42 16.89
N GLY A 29 15.39 -20.79 17.57
CA GLY A 29 15.52 -19.42 18.06
C GLY A 29 15.72 -18.38 16.94
N GLY A 30 15.05 -18.57 15.79
CA GLY A 30 15.29 -17.76 14.59
C GLY A 30 14.18 -17.88 13.55
N CYS A 31 14.48 -17.57 12.30
CA CYS A 31 13.54 -17.78 11.20
C CYS A 31 13.73 -19.17 10.55
N ILE A 32 12.65 -19.72 9.96
CA ILE A 32 12.60 -21.09 9.37
C ILE A 32 13.77 -21.39 8.41
N PHE A 33 14.26 -20.39 7.69
CA PHE A 33 15.39 -20.54 6.75
C PHE A 33 16.78 -20.43 7.42
N GLY A 34 16.88 -20.64 8.73
CA GLY A 34 18.15 -20.58 9.49
C GLY A 34 18.71 -19.16 9.70
N ASN A 35 17.99 -18.13 9.25
CA ASN A 35 18.38 -16.75 9.45
C ASN A 35 17.97 -16.25 10.83
N LYS A 36 18.77 -15.36 11.43
CA LYS A 36 18.35 -14.64 12.65
C LYS A 36 17.08 -13.83 12.38
N CYS A 37 16.22 -13.71 13.40
CA CYS A 37 15.04 -12.88 13.27
C CYS A 37 15.44 -11.41 13.13
N LYS A 38 15.21 -10.83 11.94
CA LYS A 38 15.54 -9.43 11.66
C LYS A 38 14.95 -8.47 12.67
N VAL A 39 13.72 -8.72 13.12
CA VAL A 39 13.06 -7.87 14.12
C VAL A 39 13.74 -7.94 15.48
N GLU A 40 14.24 -9.12 15.89
CA GLU A 40 15.04 -9.25 17.12
C GLU A 40 16.36 -8.49 17.01
N SER A 41 16.98 -8.50 15.83
CA SER A 41 18.19 -7.76 15.49
C SER A 41 17.98 -6.27 15.21
N CYS A 42 16.81 -5.70 15.55
CA CYS A 42 16.45 -4.30 15.32
C CYS A 42 16.46 -3.88 13.84
N GLU A 43 16.37 -4.85 12.92
CA GLU A 43 16.30 -4.64 11.49
C GLU A 43 14.85 -4.75 10.98
N ARG A 44 14.61 -4.09 9.83
CA ARG A 44 13.33 -4.15 9.15
C ARG A 44 13.10 -5.52 8.52
N CYS A 45 11.89 -6.04 8.72
CA CYS A 45 11.47 -7.31 8.14
C CYS A 45 10.27 -7.10 7.20
N SER A 46 10.50 -7.17 5.89
CA SER A 46 9.45 -6.93 4.88
C SER A 46 8.24 -7.87 5.04
N TYR A 47 8.47 -9.13 5.41
CA TYR A 47 7.38 -10.06 5.71
C TYR A 47 6.57 -9.62 6.93
N PHE A 48 7.27 -9.21 8.00
CA PHE A 48 6.62 -8.73 9.21
C PHE A 48 5.78 -7.47 8.93
N GLU A 49 6.32 -6.54 8.14
CA GLU A 49 5.64 -5.30 7.75
C GLU A 49 4.39 -5.53 6.90
N ARG A 50 4.45 -6.48 5.95
CA ARG A 50 3.39 -6.68 4.96
C ARG A 50 2.31 -7.68 5.37
N ALA A 51 2.67 -8.67 6.16
CA ALA A 51 1.76 -9.75 6.55
C ALA A 51 1.42 -9.68 8.04
N VAL A 52 2.44 -9.56 8.90
CA VAL A 52 2.25 -9.73 10.35
C VAL A 52 1.63 -8.49 11.02
N LEU A 53 2.10 -7.28 10.68
CA LEU A 53 1.57 -6.04 11.25
C LEU A 53 0.08 -5.81 10.91
N PRO A 54 -0.38 -5.97 9.65
CA PRO A 54 -1.81 -5.86 9.34
C PRO A 54 -2.66 -6.88 10.09
N THR A 55 -2.20 -8.13 10.18
CA THR A 55 -2.91 -9.17 10.93
C THR A 55 -2.93 -8.87 12.43
N ALA A 56 -1.84 -8.37 13.01
CA ALA A 56 -1.80 -7.95 14.42
C ALA A 56 -2.86 -6.86 14.71
N ALA A 57 -2.99 -5.88 13.82
CA ALA A 57 -4.01 -4.84 13.91
C ALA A 57 -5.44 -5.41 13.82
N GLN A 58 -5.69 -6.32 12.87
CA GLN A 58 -6.99 -7.02 12.75
C GLN A 58 -7.35 -7.85 14.00
N LEU A 59 -6.35 -8.42 14.66
CA LEU A 59 -6.51 -9.17 15.90
C LEU A 59 -6.64 -8.28 17.16
N GLY A 60 -6.54 -6.95 17.00
CA GLY A 60 -6.69 -5.97 18.08
C GLY A 60 -5.42 -5.74 18.92
N PHE A 61 -4.24 -6.06 18.38
CA PHE A 61 -2.92 -5.81 18.98
C PHE A 61 -2.27 -4.54 18.43
N GLU A 62 -2.82 -3.38 18.78
CA GLU A 62 -2.36 -2.09 18.25
C GLU A 62 -0.95 -1.69 18.74
N ASN A 63 -0.55 -2.16 19.93
CA ASN A 63 0.75 -1.82 20.51
C ASN A 63 1.93 -2.42 19.72
N ILE A 64 1.70 -3.49 18.96
CA ILE A 64 2.74 -4.19 18.19
C ILE A 64 3.34 -3.30 17.11
N LEU A 65 2.52 -2.47 16.46
CA LEU A 65 3.01 -1.51 15.48
C LEU A 65 3.93 -0.49 16.13
N THR A 66 3.50 0.09 17.26
CA THR A 66 4.28 1.07 18.02
C THR A 66 5.59 0.49 18.55
N ASP A 67 5.55 -0.74 19.04
CA ASP A 67 6.75 -1.41 19.54
C ASP A 67 7.71 -1.78 18.40
N TYR A 68 7.17 -2.17 17.24
CA TYR A 68 7.96 -2.45 16.04
C TYR A 68 8.64 -1.20 15.49
N THR A 69 7.92 -0.09 15.37
CA THR A 69 8.47 1.18 14.88
C THR A 69 9.57 1.70 15.79
N LYS A 70 9.39 1.61 17.11
CA LYS A 70 10.43 1.91 18.10
C LYS A 70 11.65 1.02 17.97
N LYS A 71 11.45 -0.29 17.80
CA LYS A 71 12.56 -1.26 17.76
C LYS A 71 13.38 -1.18 16.46
N THR A 72 12.75 -0.88 15.34
CA THR A 72 13.39 -0.89 14.00
C THR A 72 13.68 0.51 13.45
N ASN A 73 13.43 1.57 14.24
CA ASN A 73 13.45 2.96 13.80
C ASN A 73 12.65 3.17 12.50
N PHE A 74 11.59 2.39 12.32
CA PHE A 74 10.77 2.41 11.13
C PHE A 74 9.67 3.45 11.27
N GLN A 75 9.61 4.38 10.32
CA GLN A 75 8.49 5.31 10.21
C GLN A 75 7.40 4.65 9.37
N TYR A 76 6.41 4.02 10.03
CA TYR A 76 5.27 3.43 9.33
C TYR A 76 4.44 4.54 8.69
N MET A 77 4.64 4.73 7.39
CA MET A 77 3.70 5.49 6.57
C MET A 77 2.60 4.51 6.18
N PRO A 78 1.36 4.65 6.68
CA PRO A 78 0.26 3.85 6.18
C PRO A 78 0.25 4.03 4.66
N ALA A 79 0.21 2.92 3.93
CA ALA A 79 0.12 2.96 2.48
C ALA A 79 -1.02 3.92 2.14
N LYS A 80 -0.69 5.10 1.59
CA LYS A 80 -1.64 6.20 1.37
C LYS A 80 -2.90 5.57 0.80
N ALA A 81 -3.97 5.53 1.61
CA ALA A 81 -5.26 4.99 1.20
C ALA A 81 -5.54 5.64 -0.15
N ASN A 82 -5.54 4.83 -1.22
CA ASN A 82 -5.46 5.27 -2.62
C ASN A 82 -6.17 6.61 -2.78
N GLN A 83 -5.43 7.72 -2.71
CA GLN A 83 -6.04 9.04 -2.77
C GLN A 83 -6.73 9.06 -4.12
N ALA A 84 -8.07 9.10 -4.10
CA ALA A 84 -8.86 8.96 -5.30
C ALA A 84 -8.34 10.00 -6.28
N ARG A 85 -7.76 9.56 -7.39
CA ARG A 85 -7.20 10.50 -8.36
C ARG A 85 -8.34 11.34 -8.89
N ILE A 86 -8.24 12.66 -8.80
CA ILE A 86 -9.32 13.56 -9.21
C ILE A 86 -9.05 14.03 -10.64
N CYS A 87 -10.07 14.02 -11.48
CA CYS A 87 -10.04 14.62 -12.81
C CYS A 87 -10.00 16.15 -12.69
N SER A 88 -9.51 16.87 -13.71
CA SER A 88 -9.55 18.34 -13.72
C SER A 88 -10.94 18.96 -13.51
N CYS A 89 -12.02 18.20 -13.72
CA CYS A 89 -13.40 18.62 -13.46
C CYS A 89 -13.91 18.26 -12.05
N GLY A 90 -13.05 17.80 -11.14
CA GLY A 90 -13.43 17.42 -9.77
C GLY A 90 -13.96 15.99 -9.60
N GLN A 91 -14.11 15.21 -10.67
CA GLN A 91 -14.66 13.85 -10.59
C GLN A 91 -13.59 12.80 -10.25
N ALA A 92 -13.89 11.86 -9.36
CA ALA A 92 -13.01 10.75 -9.04
C ALA A 92 -12.73 9.86 -10.27
N LEU A 93 -11.46 9.51 -10.47
CA LEU A 93 -10.97 8.67 -11.56
C LEU A 93 -10.84 7.23 -11.09
N LYS A 94 -11.23 6.29 -11.96
CA LYS A 94 -10.92 4.87 -11.75
C LYS A 94 -9.41 4.63 -11.91
N PRO A 95 -8.86 3.53 -11.36
CA PRO A 95 -7.47 3.15 -11.58
C PRO A 95 -7.10 3.19 -13.07
N ARG A 96 -5.92 3.73 -13.39
CA ARG A 96 -5.37 3.91 -14.75
C ARG A 96 -6.09 4.94 -15.66
N GLN A 97 -7.20 5.55 -15.24
CA GLN A 97 -7.84 6.62 -16.03
C GLN A 97 -7.09 7.95 -15.86
N ARG A 98 -6.85 8.66 -16.98
CA ARG A 98 -6.25 10.01 -16.98
C ARG A 98 -7.30 11.12 -16.90
N LEU A 99 -8.49 10.89 -17.45
CA LEU A 99 -9.61 11.84 -17.52
C LEU A 99 -10.92 11.09 -17.24
N CYS A 100 -11.91 11.79 -16.69
CA CYS A 100 -13.26 11.24 -16.56
C CYS A 100 -13.89 11.05 -17.95
N ARG A 101 -14.94 10.22 -18.04
CA ARG A 101 -15.63 9.92 -19.29
C ARG A 101 -16.06 11.20 -20.02
N LYS A 102 -16.60 12.18 -19.29
CA LYS A 102 -17.07 13.47 -19.82
C LYS A 102 -15.92 14.32 -20.39
N CYS A 103 -14.83 14.50 -19.64
CA CYS A 103 -13.66 15.25 -20.10
C CYS A 103 -12.97 14.56 -21.29
N ALA A 104 -12.90 13.23 -21.31
CA ALA A 104 -12.35 12.47 -22.43
C ALA A 104 -13.20 12.64 -23.71
N GLU A 105 -14.53 12.64 -23.59
CA GLU A 105 -15.44 12.86 -24.72
C GLU A 105 -15.35 14.29 -25.26
N ASN A 106 -15.34 15.30 -24.38
CA ASN A 106 -15.19 16.69 -24.78
C ASN A 106 -13.87 16.92 -25.53
N ARG A 107 -12.77 16.32 -25.05
CA ARG A 107 -11.47 16.39 -25.72
C ARG A 107 -11.50 15.79 -27.12
N ARG A 108 -12.19 14.66 -27.31
CA ARG A 108 -12.37 14.04 -28.63
C ARG A 108 -13.20 14.91 -29.58
N LYS A 109 -14.30 15.50 -29.09
CA LYS A 109 -15.12 16.43 -29.88
C LYS A 109 -14.33 17.67 -30.30
N GLN A 110 -13.52 18.22 -29.40
CA GLN A 110 -12.68 19.38 -29.70
C GLN A 110 -11.62 19.03 -30.76
N ALA A 111 -10.90 17.92 -30.59
CA ALA A 111 -9.93 17.46 -31.57
C ALA A 111 -10.56 17.24 -32.97
N TYR A 112 -11.77 16.68 -33.02
CA TYR A 112 -12.49 16.51 -34.29
C TYR A 112 -12.89 17.83 -34.95
N ARG A 113 -13.36 18.80 -34.16
CA ARG A 113 -13.66 20.17 -34.65
C ARG A 113 -12.42 20.85 -35.20
N ASP A 114 -11.30 20.75 -34.49
CA ASP A 114 -10.03 21.34 -34.91
C ASP A 114 -9.48 20.67 -36.18
N TYR A 115 -9.58 19.34 -36.28
CA TYR A 115 -9.26 18.60 -37.49
C TYR A 115 -10.09 19.07 -38.69
N ARG A 116 -11.43 19.20 -38.54
CA ARG A 116 -12.31 19.71 -39.60
C ARG A 116 -11.96 21.14 -40.02
N LYS A 117 -11.65 22.02 -39.06
CA LYS A 117 -11.23 23.40 -39.35
C LYS A 117 -9.95 23.42 -40.18
N ARG A 118 -8.92 22.66 -39.78
CA ARG A 118 -7.67 22.53 -40.53
C ARG A 118 -7.90 21.99 -41.94
N ARG A 119 -8.83 21.06 -42.11
CA ARG A 119 -9.20 20.50 -43.42
C ARG A 119 -9.90 21.53 -44.32
N LYS A 120 -10.83 22.33 -43.78
CA LYS A 120 -11.48 23.42 -44.52
C LYS A 120 -10.48 24.51 -44.94
N ILE A 121 -9.58 24.91 -44.04
CA ILE A 121 -8.54 25.90 -44.35
C ILE A 121 -7.66 25.40 -45.51
N LYS A 122 -7.25 24.12 -45.48
CA LYS A 122 -6.47 23.52 -46.58
C LYS A 122 -7.19 23.46 -47.92
N ILE A 123 -8.53 23.40 -47.93
CA ILE A 123 -9.30 23.41 -49.19
C ILE A 123 -9.39 24.84 -49.75
N CYS A 124 -9.54 25.86 -48.90
CA CYS A 124 -9.62 27.26 -49.31
C CYS A 124 -8.27 27.91 -49.66
N THR A 125 -7.13 27.26 -49.40
CA THR A 125 -5.79 27.77 -49.76
C THR A 125 -5.24 27.20 -51.08
N VAL A 126 -6.04 26.39 -51.79
CA VAL A 126 -5.65 25.74 -53.07
C VAL A 126 -6.51 26.26 -54.24
N LEU A 127 -7.13 27.43 -54.09
CA LEU A 127 -7.78 28.20 -55.15
C LEU A 127 -7.16 29.60 -55.17
#